data_AF-A0AAE0MG54-F1
#
_entry.id   AF-A0AAE0MG54-F1
#
_cell.length_a   1.000
_cell.length_b   1.000
_cell.length_c   1.000
_cell.angle_alpha   90.00
_cell.angle_beta   90.00
_cell.angle_gamma   90.00
#
_symmetry.space_group_name_H-M   'P 1'
#
loop_
_entity.id
_entity.type
_entity.pdbx_description
1 polymer ?
#
loop_
_entity_poly.entity_id
_entity_poly.type
_entity_poly.pdbx_seq_one_letter_code
_entity_poly.pdbx_strand_id
1 'polypeptide(L)'
;MASPTTTTPTLDEEIETLQAQVSSLKKQIRIQTSTLIASPSTRQLFTDDFSLPEDTNPFRQKLVTQSAAQEAHNQQCLYRTCAGITTFRVRDPDPNAVEGRAVLGLRIEVVSRAKFLRPYYVLLNRPYPESRTRLRLHRHTVPPCIPLSGLATRHLPPPGRRQDLSRFARALRREIVRYHHRMGVVADLRKAAGLGRKKKKSSVGDGTQQQLLVDISPADAEAKQISIDWADGRTGRLVMSDDGEIVKLVALGEHGRDREAVRELLGGAVRVDDVTRRLAMG
;
A
#
# COMPACT_ATOMS: atom_id res chain seq x y z
N MET A 1 -27.13 42.15 -36.97
CA MET A 1 -26.38 40.93 -37.34
C MET A 1 -25.18 40.83 -36.41
N ALA A 2 -25.23 39.97 -35.40
CA ALA A 2 -24.14 39.77 -34.46
C ALA A 2 -23.31 38.56 -34.93
N SER A 3 -22.05 38.81 -35.29
CA SER A 3 -21.09 37.77 -35.66
C SER A 3 -20.65 37.00 -34.41
N PRO A 4 -20.63 35.66 -34.42
CA PRO A 4 -20.15 34.88 -33.28
C PRO A 4 -18.63 35.03 -33.16
N THR A 5 -18.16 35.65 -32.09
CA THR A 5 -16.75 35.67 -31.71
C THR A 5 -16.34 34.28 -31.22
N THR A 6 -15.84 33.46 -32.15
CA THR A 6 -15.07 32.26 -31.82
C THR A 6 -13.90 32.66 -30.93
N THR A 7 -13.99 32.34 -29.65
CA THR A 7 -12.95 32.57 -28.65
C THR A 7 -11.79 31.64 -29.00
N THR A 8 -10.74 32.16 -29.61
CA THR A 8 -9.52 31.37 -29.86
C THR A 8 -8.93 30.98 -28.51
N PRO A 9 -8.61 29.69 -28.28
CA PRO A 9 -7.92 29.27 -27.06
C PRO A 9 -6.63 30.08 -26.92
N THR A 10 -6.31 30.47 -25.70
CA THR A 10 -5.10 31.24 -25.45
C THR A 10 -3.88 30.37 -25.77
N LEU A 11 -2.81 30.97 -26.31
CA LEU A 11 -1.60 30.22 -26.71
C LEU A 11 -1.05 29.36 -25.56
N ASP A 12 -1.25 29.77 -24.31
CA ASP A 12 -0.83 29.03 -23.13
C ASP A 12 -1.63 27.73 -22.92
N GLU A 13 -2.94 27.74 -23.18
CA GLU A 13 -3.77 26.51 -23.15
C GLU A 13 -3.34 25.54 -24.25
N GLU A 14 -3.02 26.06 -25.44
CA GLU A 14 -2.49 25.25 -26.54
C GLU A 14 -1.13 24.64 -26.18
N ILE A 15 -0.21 25.43 -25.59
CA ILE A 15 1.09 24.95 -25.09
C ILE A 15 0.90 23.86 -24.03
N GLU A 16 -0.01 24.05 -23.07
CA GLU A 16 -0.29 23.05 -22.03
C GLU A 16 -0.83 21.75 -22.64
N THR A 17 -1.75 21.85 -23.59
CA THR A 17 -2.32 20.68 -24.27
C THR A 17 -1.27 19.92 -25.08
N LEU A 18 -0.39 20.63 -25.81
CA LEU A 18 0.69 20.03 -26.58
C LEU A 18 1.73 19.38 -25.66
N GLN A 19 2.10 20.01 -24.55
CA GLN A 19 2.98 19.41 -23.55
C GLN A 19 2.38 18.14 -22.94
N ALA A 20 1.08 18.15 -22.63
CA ALA A 20 0.35 16.99 -22.16
C ALA A 20 0.37 15.84 -23.20
N GLN A 21 0.15 16.15 -24.48
CA GLN A 21 0.23 15.17 -25.57
C GLN A 21 1.64 14.58 -25.71
N VAL A 22 2.68 15.41 -25.71
CA VAL A 22 4.08 14.95 -25.77
C VAL A 22 4.41 14.04 -24.59
N SER A 23 3.95 14.39 -23.39
CA SER A 23 4.16 13.55 -22.20
C SER A 23 3.46 12.18 -22.32
N SER A 24 2.26 12.16 -22.90
CA SER A 24 1.48 10.94 -23.14
C SER A 24 2.14 10.04 -24.18
N LEU A 25 2.54 10.60 -25.33
CA LEU A 25 3.23 9.88 -26.39
C LEU A 25 4.56 9.30 -25.92
N LYS A 26 5.38 10.09 -25.19
CA LYS A 26 6.63 9.60 -24.58
C LYS A 26 6.38 8.43 -23.63
N LYS A 27 5.29 8.49 -22.85
CA LYS A 27 4.90 7.40 -21.95
C LYS A 27 4.46 6.15 -22.73
N GLN A 28 3.69 6.30 -23.80
CA GLN A 28 3.28 5.19 -24.67
C GLN A 28 4.47 4.52 -25.34
N ILE A 29 5.38 5.29 -25.93
CA ILE A 29 6.63 4.79 -26.52
C ILE A 29 7.40 3.99 -25.47
N ARG A 30 7.61 4.55 -24.28
CA ARG A 30 8.33 3.86 -23.20
C ARG A 30 7.72 2.49 -22.86
N ILE A 31 6.39 2.41 -22.77
CA ILE A 31 5.67 1.16 -22.46
C ILE A 31 5.79 0.15 -23.61
N GLN A 32 5.60 0.61 -24.85
CA GLN A 32 5.70 -0.25 -26.03
C GLN A 32 7.13 -0.77 -26.20
N THR A 33 8.14 0.10 -26.10
CA THR A 33 9.55 -0.27 -26.17
C THR A 33 9.92 -1.26 -25.07
N SER A 34 9.50 -1.05 -23.81
CA SER A 34 9.78 -2.01 -22.74
C SER A 34 9.11 -3.36 -22.98
N THR A 35 7.92 -3.37 -23.59
CA THR A 35 7.18 -4.60 -23.92
C THR A 35 7.87 -5.37 -25.05
N LEU A 36 8.30 -4.67 -26.10
CA LEU A 36 9.05 -5.26 -27.20
C LEU A 36 10.39 -5.83 -26.73
N ILE A 37 11.18 -5.08 -25.97
CA ILE A 37 12.49 -5.54 -25.46
C ILE A 37 12.35 -6.73 -24.50
N ALA A 38 11.24 -6.81 -23.76
CA ALA A 38 10.95 -7.92 -22.87
C ALA A 38 10.36 -9.15 -23.59
N SER A 39 9.93 -9.03 -24.85
CA SER A 39 9.33 -10.13 -25.60
C SER A 39 10.36 -11.25 -25.87
N PRO A 40 10.00 -12.53 -25.65
CA PRO A 40 10.89 -13.66 -25.94
C PRO A 40 11.37 -13.70 -27.39
N SER A 41 10.50 -13.38 -28.35
CA SER A 41 10.84 -13.38 -29.78
C SER A 41 11.89 -12.33 -30.13
N THR A 42 11.77 -11.12 -29.58
CA THR A 42 12.74 -10.04 -29.79
C THR A 42 14.09 -10.37 -29.17
N ARG A 43 14.10 -11.08 -28.04
CA ARG A 43 15.33 -11.57 -27.41
C ARG A 43 16.02 -12.65 -28.24
N GLN A 44 15.25 -13.60 -28.76
CA GLN A 44 15.76 -14.62 -29.68
C GLN A 44 16.41 -13.96 -30.88
N LEU A 45 15.84 -12.91 -31.46
CA LEU A 45 16.49 -12.15 -32.55
C LEU A 45 17.82 -11.51 -32.12
N PHE A 46 17.95 -11.04 -30.88
CA PHE A 46 19.22 -10.50 -30.40
C PHE A 46 20.31 -11.59 -30.24
N THR A 47 19.91 -12.85 -29.98
CA THR A 47 20.80 -14.00 -29.74
C THR A 47 21.04 -14.88 -30.97
N ASP A 48 20.06 -15.07 -31.85
CA ASP A 48 20.03 -16.04 -32.97
C ASP A 48 20.59 -15.52 -34.30
N ASP A 49 21.07 -14.28 -34.39
CA ASP A 49 21.85 -13.86 -35.56
C ASP A 49 23.25 -14.50 -35.50
N PHE A 50 23.28 -15.78 -35.92
CA PHE A 50 24.43 -16.61 -36.20
C PHE A 50 25.29 -15.96 -37.30
N SER A 51 26.62 -15.94 -37.13
CA SER A 51 27.65 -15.64 -38.16
C SER A 51 27.99 -14.18 -38.53
N LEU A 52 28.05 -13.24 -37.58
CA LEU A 52 28.85 -12.02 -37.78
C LEU A 52 29.91 -11.90 -36.68
N PRO A 53 31.16 -11.52 -37.00
CA PRO A 53 32.24 -11.39 -36.03
C PRO A 53 31.83 -10.50 -34.84
N GLU A 54 32.24 -10.88 -33.63
CA GLU A 54 31.81 -10.30 -32.35
C GLU A 54 32.04 -8.78 -32.20
N ASP A 55 32.80 -8.15 -33.09
CA ASP A 55 33.34 -6.80 -32.88
C ASP A 55 32.60 -5.64 -33.58
N THR A 56 31.64 -5.85 -34.48
CA THR A 56 31.33 -4.78 -35.46
C THR A 56 30.10 -3.90 -35.18
N ASN A 57 29.31 -4.11 -34.11
CA ASN A 57 28.15 -3.25 -33.87
C ASN A 57 27.93 -2.84 -32.40
N PRO A 58 28.44 -1.68 -31.96
CA PRO A 58 28.27 -1.19 -30.59
C PRO A 58 26.79 -0.98 -30.21
N PHE A 59 25.90 -0.87 -31.20
CA PHE A 59 24.46 -0.80 -30.95
C PHE A 59 23.87 -2.14 -30.53
N ARG A 60 24.35 -3.26 -31.09
CA ARG A 60 23.89 -4.61 -30.71
C ARG A 60 24.25 -4.91 -29.25
N GLN A 61 25.49 -4.64 -28.85
CA GLN A 61 25.94 -4.85 -27.46
C GLN A 61 25.14 -3.99 -26.47
N LYS A 62 24.82 -2.74 -26.84
CA LYS A 62 23.92 -1.88 -26.06
C LYS A 62 22.51 -2.48 -25.95
N LEU A 63 21.94 -2.99 -27.04
CA LEU A 63 20.61 -3.61 -27.05
C LEU A 63 20.56 -4.87 -26.18
N VAL A 64 21.56 -5.74 -26.27
CA VAL A 64 21.66 -6.94 -25.42
C VAL A 64 21.77 -6.55 -23.95
N THR A 65 22.62 -5.58 -23.62
CA THR A 65 22.79 -5.07 -22.25
C THR A 65 21.49 -4.47 -21.71
N GLN A 66 20.77 -3.69 -22.53
CA GLN A 66 19.48 -3.11 -22.17
C GLN A 66 18.40 -4.18 -22.01
N SER A 67 18.38 -5.20 -22.86
CA SER A 67 17.44 -6.32 -22.74
C SER A 67 17.65 -7.12 -21.46
N ALA A 68 18.91 -7.44 -21.13
CA ALA A 68 19.27 -8.09 -19.87
C ALA A 68 18.92 -7.22 -18.64
N ALA A 69 19.17 -5.90 -18.71
CA ALA A 69 18.78 -4.98 -17.65
C ALA A 69 17.25 -4.92 -17.48
N GLN A 70 16.49 -4.91 -18.58
CA GLN A 70 15.03 -4.95 -18.56
C GLN A 70 14.51 -6.27 -17.98
N GLU A 71 15.17 -7.39 -18.27
CA GLU A 71 14.86 -8.69 -17.69
C GLU A 71 15.04 -8.70 -16.17
N ALA A 72 16.21 -8.27 -15.70
CA ALA A 72 16.51 -8.18 -14.29
C ALA A 72 15.51 -7.25 -13.58
N HIS A 73 15.11 -6.15 -14.23
CA HIS A 73 14.09 -5.24 -13.72
C HIS A 73 12.71 -5.92 -13.63
N ASN A 74 12.28 -6.64 -14.68
CA ASN A 74 11.02 -7.37 -14.68
C ASN A 74 10.99 -8.45 -13.59
N GLN A 75 12.09 -9.20 -13.45
CA GLN A 75 12.25 -10.21 -12.41
C GLN A 75 12.19 -9.59 -11.00
N GLN A 76 12.86 -8.45 -10.80
CA GLN A 76 12.79 -7.70 -9.54
C GLN A 76 11.36 -7.24 -9.23
N CYS A 77 10.64 -6.71 -10.23
CA CYS A 77 9.25 -6.29 -10.09
C CYS A 77 8.32 -7.46 -9.79
N LEU A 78 8.57 -8.64 -10.39
CA LEU A 78 7.83 -9.87 -10.12
C LEU A 78 8.03 -10.31 -8.66
N TYR A 79 9.28 -10.38 -8.19
CA TYR A 79 9.55 -10.72 -6.78
C TYR A 79 8.92 -9.73 -5.81
N ARG A 80 8.94 -8.43 -6.13
CA ARG A 80 8.31 -7.40 -5.30
C ARG A 80 6.79 -7.56 -5.23
N THR A 81 6.15 -7.81 -6.37
CA THR A 81 4.70 -8.02 -6.48
C THR A 81 4.26 -9.31 -5.77
N CYS A 82 4.95 -10.42 -6.01
CA CYS A 82 4.51 -11.74 -5.54
C CYS A 82 4.92 -12.03 -4.09
N ALA A 83 6.15 -11.69 -3.68
CA ALA A 83 6.61 -11.98 -2.32
C ALA A 83 6.12 -10.94 -1.31
N GLY A 84 5.94 -9.68 -1.73
CA GLY A 84 5.58 -8.55 -0.85
C GLY A 84 6.66 -8.18 0.18
N ILE A 85 7.74 -8.95 0.28
CA ILE A 85 8.93 -8.68 1.09
C ILE A 85 10.15 -8.95 0.22
N THR A 86 11.02 -7.96 0.06
CA THR A 86 12.29 -8.13 -0.64
C THR A 86 13.44 -7.53 0.16
N THR A 87 14.63 -8.12 0.04
CA THR A 87 15.86 -7.61 0.64
C THR A 87 16.66 -6.82 -0.40
N PHE A 88 17.33 -5.76 0.03
CA PHE A 88 18.25 -5.00 -0.80
C PHE A 88 19.46 -4.57 0.04
N ARG A 89 20.58 -4.30 -0.63
CA ARG A 89 21.82 -3.85 0.04
C ARG A 89 21.90 -2.33 -0.06
N VAL A 90 22.27 -1.69 1.04
CA VAL A 90 22.48 -0.25 1.15
C VAL A 90 23.86 -0.01 1.72
N ARG A 91 24.53 1.03 1.23
CA ARG A 91 25.76 1.53 1.84
C ARG A 91 25.45 2.79 2.61
N ASP A 92 25.71 2.79 3.91
CA ASP A 92 25.57 3.98 4.74
C ASP A 92 26.61 5.03 4.31
N PRO A 93 26.23 6.27 3.99
CA PRO A 93 27.20 7.31 3.67
C PRO A 93 28.09 7.68 4.86
N ASP A 94 27.67 7.43 6.12
CA ASP A 94 28.40 7.83 7.31
C ASP A 94 29.79 7.17 7.40
N PRO A 95 30.89 7.94 7.51
CA PRO A 95 32.22 7.38 7.71
C PRO A 95 32.37 6.52 8.96
N ASN A 96 31.56 6.75 9.99
CA ASN A 96 31.61 6.03 11.26
C ASN A 96 30.62 4.86 11.33
N ALA A 97 29.97 4.50 10.22
CA ALA A 97 29.00 3.42 10.19
C ALA A 97 29.63 2.05 10.51
N VAL A 98 28.87 1.23 11.23
CA VAL A 98 29.30 -0.12 11.63
C VAL A 98 29.53 -1.03 10.41
N GLU A 99 30.50 -1.94 10.51
CA GLU A 99 30.82 -2.97 9.48
C GLU A 99 31.08 -2.38 8.08
N GLY A 100 31.89 -1.33 7.99
CA GLY A 100 32.31 -0.78 6.69
C GLY A 100 31.14 -0.24 5.86
N ARG A 101 30.10 0.28 6.54
CA ARG A 101 28.90 0.89 5.95
C ARG A 101 27.91 -0.09 5.32
N ALA A 102 28.05 -1.40 5.53
CA ALA A 102 27.13 -2.39 4.96
C ALA A 102 25.82 -2.45 5.75
N VAL A 103 24.70 -2.12 5.09
CA VAL A 103 23.36 -2.16 5.68
C VAL A 103 22.46 -3.07 4.85
N LEU A 104 21.76 -3.97 5.53
CA LEU A 104 20.74 -4.81 4.91
C LEU A 104 19.38 -4.11 5.01
N GLY A 105 18.81 -3.76 3.86
CA GLY A 105 17.47 -3.21 3.75
C GLY A 105 16.42 -4.30 3.54
N LEU A 106 15.30 -4.19 4.24
CA LEU A 106 14.05 -4.88 3.95
C LEU A 106 13.06 -3.89 3.37
N ARG A 107 12.44 -4.27 2.27
CA ARG A 107 11.35 -3.55 1.62
C ARG A 107 10.08 -4.37 1.79
N ILE A 108 9.07 -3.77 2.42
CA ILE A 108 7.77 -4.40 2.63
C ILE A 108 6.74 -3.62 1.83
N GLU A 109 6.08 -4.32 0.91
CA GLU A 109 5.04 -3.78 0.05
C GLU A 109 3.69 -4.33 0.47
N VAL A 110 2.70 -3.44 0.48
CA VAL A 110 1.31 -3.74 0.82
C VAL A 110 0.45 -3.25 -0.33
N VAL A 111 -0.44 -4.12 -0.78
CA VAL A 111 -1.46 -3.75 -1.76
C VAL A 111 -2.74 -3.44 -0.99
N SER A 112 -3.33 -2.29 -1.30
CA SER A 112 -4.65 -1.92 -0.80
C SER A 112 -5.43 -1.26 -1.94
N ARG A 113 -6.71 -1.61 -2.10
CA ARG A 113 -7.59 -1.10 -3.17
C ARG A 113 -6.95 -1.17 -4.57
N ALA A 114 -6.41 -2.34 -4.92
CA ALA A 114 -5.74 -2.61 -6.20
C ALA A 114 -4.55 -1.69 -6.52
N LYS A 115 -3.96 -1.03 -5.51
CA LYS A 115 -2.77 -0.20 -5.65
C LYS A 115 -1.73 -0.58 -4.60
N PHE A 116 -0.47 -0.49 -4.99
CA PHE A 116 0.63 -0.58 -4.03
C PHE A 116 0.70 0.70 -3.21
N LEU A 117 0.71 0.54 -1.89
CA LEU A 117 0.99 1.63 -0.97
C LEU A 117 2.47 1.99 -1.01
N ARG A 118 2.82 3.14 -0.40
CA ARG A 118 4.22 3.50 -0.21
C ARG A 118 4.90 2.37 0.58
N PRO A 119 6.02 1.81 0.09
CA PRO A 119 6.71 0.72 0.75
C PRO A 119 7.23 1.14 2.13
N TYR A 120 7.24 0.18 3.05
CA TYR A 120 7.94 0.33 4.32
C TYR A 120 9.36 -0.19 4.19
N TYR A 121 10.30 0.53 4.79
CA TYR A 121 11.70 0.18 4.82
C TYR A 121 12.12 -0.13 6.23
N VAL A 122 12.90 -1.19 6.40
CA VAL A 122 13.59 -1.53 7.63
C VAL A 122 15.05 -1.76 7.31
N LEU A 123 15.93 -1.01 7.95
CA LEU A 123 17.37 -1.10 7.79
C LEU A 123 17.96 -1.85 8.97
N LEU A 124 18.79 -2.84 8.68
CA LEU A 124 19.43 -3.72 9.64
C LEU A 124 20.95 -3.56 9.53
N ASN A 125 21.62 -3.38 10.66
CA ASN A 125 23.07 -3.37 10.76
C ASN A 125 23.57 -4.65 11.45
N ARG A 126 24.88 -4.90 11.39
CA ARG A 126 25.54 -5.99 12.12
C ARG A 126 26.48 -5.40 13.16
N PRO A 127 25.98 -5.13 14.38
CA PRO A 127 26.75 -4.41 15.38
C PRO A 127 27.77 -5.29 16.12
N TYR A 128 27.72 -6.61 15.93
CA TYR A 128 28.48 -7.57 16.73
C TYR A 128 29.74 -7.99 15.96
N PRO A 129 30.95 -7.51 16.33
CA PRO A 129 32.19 -7.87 15.63
C PRO A 129 32.48 -9.36 15.73
N GLU A 130 32.15 -9.98 16.86
CA GLU A 130 32.31 -11.42 17.13
C GLU A 130 31.36 -12.30 16.31
N SER A 131 30.25 -11.74 15.80
CA SER A 131 29.21 -12.50 15.11
C SER A 131 28.64 -11.73 13.91
N ARG A 132 29.39 -11.77 12.80
CA ARG A 132 29.05 -11.10 11.52
C ARG A 132 27.68 -11.46 10.92
N THR A 133 27.10 -12.59 11.33
CA THR A 133 25.78 -13.04 10.85
C THR A 133 24.61 -12.42 11.60
N ARG A 134 24.86 -11.76 12.74
CA ARG A 134 23.79 -11.25 13.61
C ARG A 134 23.38 -9.84 13.24
N LEU A 135 22.07 -9.65 13.09
CA LEU A 135 21.45 -8.41 12.68
C LEU A 135 20.83 -7.70 13.88
N ARG A 136 20.82 -6.36 13.82
CA ARG A 136 20.09 -5.48 14.73
C ARG A 136 19.32 -4.44 13.92
N LEU A 137 18.19 -4.02 14.46
CA LEU A 137 17.40 -2.94 13.91
C LEU A 137 18.18 -1.61 13.98
N HIS A 138 18.32 -0.93 12.84
CA HIS A 138 18.98 0.36 12.74
C HIS A 138 17.98 1.51 12.55
N ARG A 139 17.23 1.52 11.44
CA ARG A 139 16.23 2.56 11.12
C ARG A 139 15.03 1.94 10.42
N HIS A 140 13.86 2.58 10.48
CA HIS A 140 12.67 2.11 9.77
C HIS A 140 11.70 3.25 9.46
N THR A 141 10.76 2.98 8.54
CA THR A 141 9.63 3.86 8.22
C THR A 141 8.28 3.32 8.72
N VAL A 142 8.30 2.22 9.50
CA VAL A 142 7.10 1.58 10.06
C VAL A 142 6.43 2.51 11.10
N PRO A 143 5.11 2.70 11.07
CA PRO A 143 4.36 3.49 12.06
C PRO A 143 4.56 3.02 13.50
N PRO A 144 4.51 3.93 14.49
CA PRO A 144 4.76 3.61 15.90
C PRO A 144 3.70 2.69 16.52
N CYS A 145 2.50 2.65 15.94
CA CYS A 145 1.42 1.76 16.36
C CYS A 145 1.69 0.27 16.03
N ILE A 146 2.75 -0.04 15.28
CA ILE A 146 3.16 -1.41 14.99
C ILE A 146 4.32 -1.79 15.94
N PRO A 147 4.23 -2.91 16.68
CA PRO A 147 5.16 -3.26 17.76
C PRO A 147 6.51 -3.81 17.23
N LEU A 148 7.25 -3.00 16.48
CA LEU A 148 8.49 -3.40 15.81
C LEU A 148 9.59 -3.83 16.79
N SER A 149 9.74 -3.13 17.92
CA SER A 149 10.73 -3.44 18.96
C SER A 149 10.47 -4.79 19.61
N GLY A 150 9.20 -5.12 19.89
CA GLY A 150 8.78 -6.42 20.40
C GLY A 150 9.06 -7.55 19.41
N LEU A 151 8.78 -7.32 18.13
CA LEU A 151 9.09 -8.27 17.05
C LEU A 151 10.60 -8.49 16.90
N ALA A 152 11.38 -7.41 16.95
CA ALA A 152 12.84 -7.48 16.86
C ALA A 152 13.43 -8.22 18.06
N THR A 153 12.94 -7.99 19.28
CA THR A 153 13.42 -8.69 20.47
C THR A 153 13.15 -10.20 20.41
N ARG A 154 11.99 -10.59 19.85
CA ARG A 154 11.59 -12.00 19.71
C ARG A 154 12.36 -12.73 18.61
N HIS A 155 12.62 -12.08 17.47
CA HIS A 155 13.14 -12.74 16.27
C HIS A 155 14.58 -12.37 15.91
N LEU A 156 15.06 -11.22 16.37
CA LEU A 156 16.43 -10.72 16.22
C LEU A 156 17.10 -10.47 17.59
N PRO A 157 17.13 -11.47 18.49
CA PRO A 157 17.72 -11.30 19.82
C PRO A 157 19.24 -11.07 19.77
N PRO A 158 19.83 -10.49 20.83
CA PRO A 158 21.28 -10.32 20.97
C PRO A 158 22.05 -11.66 20.90
N PRO A 159 23.39 -11.62 20.74
CA PRO A 159 24.24 -12.80 20.81
C PRO A 159 23.92 -13.68 22.02
N GLY A 160 23.81 -14.99 21.80
CA GLY A 160 23.38 -15.98 22.80
C GLY A 160 22.05 -16.69 22.48
N ARG A 161 21.22 -16.14 21.59
CA ARG A 161 19.98 -16.81 21.11
C ARG A 161 19.95 -16.96 19.59
N ARG A 162 19.16 -17.89 19.05
CA ARG A 162 19.02 -18.08 17.59
C ARG A 162 18.23 -16.93 16.96
N GLN A 163 18.80 -16.28 15.95
CA GLN A 163 18.10 -15.26 15.15
C GLN A 163 17.39 -15.90 13.95
N ASP A 164 16.24 -15.35 13.58
CA ASP A 164 15.49 -15.74 12.39
C ASP A 164 14.93 -14.49 11.68
N LEU A 165 15.66 -14.03 10.68
CA LEU A 165 15.28 -12.88 9.87
C LEU A 165 13.99 -13.13 9.07
N SER A 166 13.82 -14.35 8.55
CA SER A 166 12.65 -14.70 7.74
C SER A 166 11.38 -14.65 8.58
N ARG A 167 11.44 -15.16 9.82
CA ARG A 167 10.31 -15.08 10.76
C ARG A 167 10.03 -13.66 11.21
N PHE A 168 11.07 -12.86 11.49
CA PHE A 168 10.92 -11.43 11.75
C PHE A 168 10.19 -10.71 10.61
N ALA A 169 10.66 -10.87 9.37
CA ALA A 169 10.10 -10.19 8.22
C ALA A 169 8.65 -10.60 7.94
N ARG A 170 8.34 -11.90 8.06
CA ARG A 170 6.97 -12.42 7.92
C ARG A 170 6.04 -11.89 9.02
N ALA A 171 6.49 -11.86 10.26
CA ALA A 171 5.71 -11.33 11.37
C ALA A 171 5.45 -9.82 11.20
N LEU A 172 6.48 -9.05 10.84
CA LEU A 172 6.34 -7.63 10.58
C LEU A 172 5.39 -7.33 9.41
N ARG A 173 5.52 -8.05 8.29
CA ARG A 173 4.57 -7.89 7.18
C ARG A 173 3.15 -8.20 7.61
N ARG A 174 2.93 -9.24 8.41
CA ARG A 174 1.60 -9.60 8.92
C ARG A 174 0.98 -8.44 9.70
N GLU A 175 1.73 -7.82 10.60
CA GLU A 175 1.25 -6.68 11.39
C GLU A 175 0.95 -5.44 10.53
N ILE A 176 1.81 -5.14 9.56
CA ILE A 176 1.58 -4.04 8.62
C ILE A 176 0.32 -4.29 7.77
N VAL A 177 0.15 -5.51 7.25
CA VAL A 177 -1.01 -5.87 6.43
C VAL A 177 -2.29 -5.80 7.27
N ARG A 178 -2.27 -6.30 8.51
CA ARG A 178 -3.39 -6.21 9.45
C ARG A 178 -3.81 -4.77 9.69
N TYR A 179 -2.84 -3.89 9.96
CA TYR A 179 -3.11 -2.46 10.12
C TYR A 179 -3.84 -1.86 8.90
N HIS A 180 -3.34 -2.13 7.68
CA HIS A 180 -3.98 -1.61 6.46
C HIS A 180 -5.34 -2.25 6.15
N HIS A 181 -5.53 -3.52 6.50
CA HIS A 181 -6.83 -4.17 6.41
C HIS A 181 -7.85 -3.51 7.34
N ARG A 182 -7.48 -3.22 8.60
CA ARG A 182 -8.36 -2.50 9.54
C ARG A 182 -8.74 -1.11 9.04
N MET A 183 -7.77 -0.35 8.53
CA MET A 183 -8.02 0.94 7.91
C MET A 183 -8.93 0.84 6.67
N GLY A 184 -8.78 -0.25 5.89
CA GLY A 184 -9.66 -0.58 4.77
C GLY A 184 -11.09 -0.81 5.22
N VAL A 185 -11.29 -1.67 6.23
CA VAL A 185 -12.60 -1.99 6.82
C VAL A 185 -13.31 -0.75 7.34
N VAL A 186 -12.63 0.15 8.06
CA VAL A 186 -13.23 1.41 8.52
C VAL A 186 -13.75 2.23 7.34
N ALA A 187 -12.98 2.33 6.27
CA ALA A 187 -13.40 3.08 5.10
C ALA A 187 -14.51 2.40 4.30
N ASP A 188 -14.55 1.06 4.30
CA ASP A 188 -15.63 0.30 3.68
C ASP A 188 -16.93 0.44 4.49
N LEU A 189 -16.87 0.44 5.82
CA LEU A 189 -17.99 0.77 6.70
C LEU A 189 -18.51 2.19 6.45
N ARG A 190 -17.62 3.18 6.37
CA ARG A 190 -18.01 4.56 6.02
C ARG A 190 -18.74 4.60 4.68
N LYS A 191 -18.20 3.92 3.66
CA LYS A 191 -18.81 3.85 2.33
C LYS A 191 -20.18 3.18 2.36
N ALA A 192 -20.31 2.07 3.09
CA ALA A 192 -21.57 1.34 3.25
C ALA A 192 -22.62 2.17 3.97
N ALA A 193 -22.24 2.93 5.01
CA ALA A 193 -23.12 3.87 5.70
C ALA A 193 -23.43 5.16 4.91
N GLY A 194 -22.98 5.27 3.64
CA GLY A 194 -23.18 6.48 2.83
C GLY A 194 -22.30 7.68 3.24
N LEU A 195 -21.37 7.49 4.18
CA LEU A 195 -20.48 8.51 4.74
C LEU A 195 -19.25 8.69 3.84
N GLY A 196 -19.33 9.57 2.84
CA GLY A 196 -18.20 9.88 1.96
C GLY A 196 -18.54 10.30 0.53
N ARG A 197 -19.82 10.27 0.13
CA ARG A 197 -20.27 10.89 -1.11
C ARG A 197 -20.28 12.42 -0.92
N LYS A 198 -19.33 13.14 -1.54
CA LYS A 198 -19.55 14.57 -1.84
C LYS A 198 -20.88 14.65 -2.60
N LYS A 199 -21.88 15.36 -2.05
CA LYS A 199 -23.16 15.63 -2.72
C LYS A 199 -22.86 16.16 -4.14
N LYS A 200 -22.87 15.28 -5.15
CA LYS A 200 -23.22 15.71 -6.50
C LYS A 200 -24.67 16.16 -6.35
N LYS A 201 -24.95 17.43 -6.67
CA LYS A 201 -26.31 17.93 -6.86
C LYS A 201 -26.95 17.10 -7.99
N SER A 202 -27.47 15.92 -7.68
CA SER A 202 -28.47 15.25 -8.49
C SER A 202 -29.82 15.67 -7.91
N SER A 203 -30.42 16.58 -8.66
CA SER A 203 -31.85 16.87 -8.73
C SER A 203 -32.73 15.64 -8.46
N VAL A 204 -33.73 15.87 -7.62
CA VAL A 204 -35.10 15.34 -7.69
C VAL A 204 -35.25 13.82 -7.57
N GLY A 205 -35.79 13.40 -6.42
CA GLY A 205 -36.64 12.22 -6.29
C GLY A 205 -35.94 10.91 -5.98
N ASP A 206 -35.61 10.68 -4.71
CA ASP A 206 -36.06 9.46 -4.01
C ASP A 206 -35.98 9.68 -2.48
N GLY A 207 -36.92 9.10 -1.76
CA GLY A 207 -37.21 9.36 -0.36
C GLY A 207 -36.05 9.10 0.59
N THR A 208 -35.80 10.09 1.45
CA THR A 208 -35.31 10.01 2.83
C THR A 208 -34.82 8.64 3.32
N GLN A 209 -33.66 8.16 2.88
CA GLN A 209 -32.81 7.37 3.76
C GLN A 209 -32.28 8.35 4.81
N GLN A 210 -32.98 8.45 5.95
CA GLN A 210 -32.45 9.15 7.12
C GLN A 210 -31.08 8.54 7.40
N GLN A 211 -30.01 9.32 7.24
CA GLN A 211 -28.67 8.90 7.63
C GLN A 211 -28.68 8.70 9.14
N LEU A 212 -28.98 7.48 9.58
CA LEU A 212 -28.97 7.07 10.98
C LEU A 212 -27.58 7.25 11.59
N LEU A 213 -26.53 7.08 10.78
CA LEU A 213 -25.13 7.27 11.13
C LEU A 213 -24.59 8.58 10.55
N VAL A 214 -23.86 9.33 11.38
CA VAL A 214 -23.23 10.62 11.06
C VAL A 214 -21.74 10.48 10.82
N ASP A 215 -21.03 9.68 11.64
CA ASP A 215 -19.61 9.41 11.44
C ASP A 215 -19.23 7.96 11.82
N ILE A 216 -18.23 7.44 11.12
CA ILE A 216 -17.55 6.19 11.47
C ILE A 216 -16.05 6.43 11.30
N SER A 217 -15.27 6.46 12.37
CA SER A 217 -13.85 6.82 12.32
C SER A 217 -12.98 5.92 13.22
N PRO A 218 -11.67 5.79 12.95
CA PRO A 218 -10.77 5.11 13.87
C PRO A 218 -10.71 5.89 15.20
N ALA A 219 -10.95 5.21 16.31
CA ALA A 219 -10.84 5.78 17.65
C ALA A 219 -9.42 5.70 18.23
N ASP A 220 -8.53 4.93 17.58
CA ASP A 220 -7.14 4.72 17.99
C ASP A 220 -6.20 4.63 16.78
N ALA A 221 -4.90 4.82 17.03
CA ALA A 221 -3.88 4.80 15.99
C ALA A 221 -3.66 3.41 15.35
N GLU A 222 -4.08 2.33 16.02
CA GLU A 222 -4.02 0.97 15.48
C GLU A 222 -5.28 0.59 14.66
N ALA A 223 -6.32 1.42 14.71
CA ALA A 223 -7.65 1.17 14.17
C ALA A 223 -8.29 -0.13 14.70
N LYS A 224 -7.97 -0.53 15.94
CA LYS A 224 -8.64 -1.65 16.62
C LYS A 224 -9.98 -1.23 17.20
N GLN A 225 -10.16 0.07 17.44
CA GLN A 225 -11.37 0.66 17.95
C GLN A 225 -11.96 1.58 16.87
N ILE A 226 -13.26 1.43 16.62
CA ILE A 226 -14.01 2.28 15.70
C ILE A 226 -15.02 3.09 16.51
N SER A 227 -14.99 4.40 16.35
CA SER A 227 -16.04 5.31 16.82
C SER A 227 -17.17 5.33 15.82
N ILE A 228 -18.41 5.28 16.31
CA ILE A 228 -19.63 5.31 15.52
C ILE A 228 -20.54 6.36 16.16
N ASP A 229 -20.98 7.33 15.38
CA ASP A 229 -21.85 8.41 15.86
C ASP A 229 -23.17 8.40 15.08
N TRP A 230 -24.29 8.47 15.78
CA TRP A 230 -25.63 8.47 15.20
C TRP A 230 -26.22 9.88 15.15
N ALA A 231 -27.23 10.08 14.29
CA ALA A 231 -27.88 11.38 14.11
C ALA A 231 -28.70 11.85 15.32
N ASP A 232 -29.13 10.93 16.17
CA ASP A 232 -29.87 11.20 17.41
C ASP A 232 -28.97 11.44 18.63
N GLY A 233 -27.66 11.57 18.41
CA GLY A 233 -26.68 11.81 19.47
C GLY A 233 -26.19 10.57 20.19
N ARG A 234 -26.64 9.36 19.79
CA ARG A 234 -26.01 8.11 20.27
C ARG A 234 -24.56 8.04 19.79
N THR A 235 -23.70 7.49 20.63
CA THR A 235 -22.28 7.24 20.31
C THR A 235 -21.93 5.81 20.63
N GLY A 236 -20.98 5.25 19.90
CA GLY A 236 -20.66 3.84 20.01
C GLY A 236 -19.21 3.54 19.72
N ARG A 237 -18.76 2.45 20.32
CA ARG A 237 -17.39 1.97 20.18
C ARG A 237 -17.39 0.48 19.85
N LEU A 238 -16.92 0.18 18.66
CA LEU A 238 -16.67 -1.18 18.20
C LEU A 238 -15.20 -1.51 18.41
N VAL A 239 -14.91 -2.64 19.03
CA VAL A 239 -13.57 -3.20 19.20
C VAL A 239 -13.47 -4.42 18.29
N MET A 240 -12.46 -4.43 17.42
CA MET A 240 -12.17 -5.56 16.54
C MET A 240 -10.86 -6.27 16.90
N SER A 241 -10.80 -7.56 16.57
CA SER A 241 -9.58 -8.35 16.66
C SER A 241 -8.67 -8.11 15.46
N ASP A 242 -7.45 -8.65 15.52
CA ASP A 242 -6.49 -8.58 14.41
C ASP A 242 -6.97 -9.29 13.13
N ASP A 243 -7.94 -10.20 13.26
CA ASP A 243 -8.50 -10.97 12.15
C ASP A 243 -9.87 -10.43 11.70
N GLY A 244 -10.30 -9.27 12.23
CA GLY A 244 -11.54 -8.57 11.83
C GLY A 244 -12.81 -9.07 12.50
N GLU A 245 -12.69 -9.88 13.56
CA GLU A 245 -13.81 -10.32 14.37
C GLU A 245 -14.22 -9.21 15.35
N ILE A 246 -15.51 -9.12 15.63
CA ILE A 246 -16.06 -8.15 16.56
C ILE A 246 -15.89 -8.69 17.97
N VAL A 247 -14.99 -8.08 18.74
CA VAL A 247 -14.74 -8.46 20.14
C VAL A 247 -15.79 -7.85 21.05
N LYS A 248 -16.15 -6.59 20.79
CA LYS A 248 -17.10 -5.86 21.63
C LYS A 248 -17.72 -4.72 20.85
N LEU A 249 -19.02 -4.47 21.05
CA LEU A 249 -19.68 -3.24 20.65
C LEU A 249 -20.44 -2.68 21.85
N VAL A 250 -20.32 -1.38 22.06
CA VAL A 250 -21.12 -0.64 23.04
C VAL A 250 -21.70 0.58 22.35
N ALA A 251 -23.00 0.80 22.50
CA ALA A 251 -23.64 2.08 22.16
C ALA A 251 -24.14 2.74 23.46
N LEU A 252 -24.06 4.07 23.49
CA LEU A 252 -24.47 4.95 24.56
C LEU A 252 -25.46 5.95 23.99
N GLY A 253 -26.65 6.00 24.56
CA GLY A 253 -27.65 7.04 24.33
C GLY A 253 -27.93 7.85 25.58
N GLU A 254 -29.01 8.63 25.55
CA GLU A 254 -29.39 9.56 26.63
C GLU A 254 -29.62 8.85 27.98
N HIS A 255 -30.17 7.64 27.95
CA HIS A 255 -30.45 6.83 29.15
C HIS A 255 -29.34 5.80 29.47
N GLY A 256 -28.13 6.01 28.94
CA GLY A 256 -26.99 5.13 29.16
C GLY A 256 -26.82 4.07 28.06
N ARG A 257 -26.50 2.83 28.44
CA ARG A 257 -26.17 1.78 27.46
C ARG A 257 -27.38 1.37 26.65
N ASP A 258 -27.35 1.65 25.36
CA ASP A 258 -28.39 1.28 24.41
C ASP A 258 -28.05 -0.09 23.78
N ARG A 259 -28.75 -1.14 24.23
CA ARG A 259 -28.58 -2.50 23.70
C ARG A 259 -29.35 -2.73 22.40
N GLU A 260 -30.35 -1.91 22.11
CA GLU A 260 -31.17 -2.05 20.91
C GLU A 260 -30.40 -1.54 19.70
N ALA A 261 -29.76 -0.37 19.82
CA ALA A 261 -28.84 0.14 18.79
C ALA A 261 -27.72 -0.86 18.45
N VAL A 262 -27.16 -1.53 19.46
CA VAL A 262 -26.15 -2.58 19.28
C VAL A 262 -26.72 -3.78 18.51
N ARG A 263 -27.94 -4.21 18.85
CA ARG A 263 -28.60 -5.34 18.20
C ARG A 263 -29.01 -5.01 16.76
N GLU A 264 -29.45 -3.79 16.50
CA GLU A 264 -29.80 -3.30 15.18
C GLU A 264 -28.57 -3.26 14.26
N LEU A 265 -27.47 -2.67 14.74
CA LEU A 265 -26.24 -2.53 13.97
C LEU A 265 -25.54 -3.87 13.71
N LEU A 266 -25.41 -4.73 14.72
CA LEU A 266 -24.76 -6.04 14.56
C LEU A 266 -25.68 -7.05 13.88
N GLY A 267 -26.91 -7.15 14.38
CA GLY A 267 -27.89 -8.16 14.02
C GLY A 267 -27.35 -9.59 13.91
N GLY A 268 -26.38 -9.94 14.77
CA GLY A 268 -25.73 -11.26 14.79
C GLY A 268 -24.40 -11.34 14.03
N ALA A 269 -23.91 -10.24 13.44
CA ALA A 269 -22.60 -10.18 12.80
C ALA A 269 -21.48 -10.57 13.76
N VAL A 270 -20.63 -11.50 13.32
CA VAL A 270 -19.42 -11.92 14.04
C VAL A 270 -18.20 -11.16 13.52
N ARG A 271 -18.19 -10.80 12.23
CA ARG A 271 -17.11 -10.05 11.58
C ARG A 271 -17.57 -8.65 11.18
N VAL A 272 -16.63 -7.71 11.18
CA VAL A 272 -16.93 -6.33 10.79
C VAL A 272 -17.41 -6.24 9.32
N ASP A 273 -16.92 -7.12 8.45
CA ASP A 273 -17.34 -7.20 7.05
C ASP A 273 -18.84 -7.54 6.91
N ASP A 274 -19.42 -8.28 7.85
CA ASP A 274 -20.85 -8.62 7.85
C ASP A 274 -21.71 -7.38 8.16
N VAL A 275 -21.23 -6.53 9.08
CA VAL A 275 -21.83 -5.22 9.36
C VAL A 275 -21.77 -4.34 8.12
N THR A 276 -20.62 -4.28 7.44
CA THR A 276 -20.46 -3.55 6.18
C THR A 276 -21.46 -4.00 5.12
N ARG A 277 -21.66 -5.32 4.95
CA ARG A 277 -22.62 -5.85 3.98
C ARG A 277 -24.05 -5.50 4.34
N ARG A 278 -24.45 -5.57 5.62
CA ARG A 278 -25.78 -5.15 6.06
C ARG A 278 -26.03 -3.67 5.81
N LEU A 279 -25.08 -2.82 6.18
CA LEU A 279 -25.19 -1.37 5.95
C LEU A 279 -25.29 -1.04 4.46
N ALA A 280 -24.68 -1.83 3.58
CA ALA A 280 -24.77 -1.63 2.14
C ALA A 280 -26.07 -2.15 1.50
N MET A 281 -26.83 -3.01 2.21
CA MET A 281 -28.09 -3.60 1.74
C MET A 281 -29.34 -2.87 2.26
N GLY A 282 -29.20 -2.01 3.28
CA GLY A 282 -30.25 -1.14 3.79
C GLY A 282 -30.33 0.18 3.06
#